data_AF-A0A2D9QZW2-F1
#
_entry.id   AF-A0A2D9QZW2-F1
#
_cell.length_a   1.000
_cell.length_b   1.000
_cell.length_c   1.000
_cell.angle_alpha   90.00
_cell.angle_beta   90.00
_cell.angle_gamma   90.00
#
_symmetry.space_group_name_H-M   'P 1'
#
loop_
_entity.id
_entity.type
_entity.pdbx_description
1 polymer ?
#
loop_
_entity_poly.entity_id
_entity_poly.type
_entity_poly.pdbx_seq_one_letter_code
_entity_poly.pdbx_strand_id
1 'polypeptide(L)'
;MNYKQKNKHKYNKWQLWIDCGGTFTDVIGKSPDSKVISRKLLSENPEEYKDAAIQGIRDLLSLGASDNIPMDRVESIKMGTTVATNALLEREGERTLLAITKGFGDILRIGYQQRPKIFALDIQLPDML
;
A
#
# COMPACT_ATOMS: atom_id res chain seq x y z
N MET A 1 -8.16 -39.79 -37.06
CA MET A 1 -8.82 -38.49 -37.24
C MET A 1 -8.29 -37.57 -36.15
N ASN A 2 -7.54 -36.53 -36.53
CA ASN A 2 -6.58 -35.83 -35.68
C ASN A 2 -7.20 -34.92 -34.60
N TYR A 3 -6.76 -35.14 -33.36
CA TYR A 3 -6.74 -34.16 -32.28
C TYR A 3 -6.00 -32.90 -32.76
N LYS A 4 -6.70 -31.77 -32.94
CA LYS A 4 -6.07 -30.46 -33.10
C LYS A 4 -6.44 -29.55 -31.93
N GLN A 5 -5.44 -29.37 -31.07
CA GLN A 5 -5.18 -28.26 -30.16
C GLN A 5 -6.07 -27.02 -30.38
N LYS A 6 -6.89 -26.70 -29.37
CA LYS A 6 -7.35 -25.33 -29.11
C LYS A 6 -6.80 -24.84 -27.76
N ASN A 7 -5.48 -24.77 -27.66
CA ASN A 7 -4.84 -23.83 -26.74
C ASN A 7 -4.74 -22.49 -27.47
N LYS A 8 -5.73 -21.61 -27.29
CA LYS A 8 -5.64 -20.20 -27.69
C LYS A 8 -5.81 -19.37 -26.42
N HIS A 9 -4.73 -18.68 -26.06
CA HIS A 9 -4.48 -17.91 -24.84
C HIS A 9 -5.72 -17.31 -24.18
N LYS A 10 -6.12 -17.92 -23.06
CA LYS A 10 -7.00 -17.33 -22.04
C LYS A 10 -6.26 -16.08 -21.55
N TYR A 11 -6.77 -14.88 -21.86
CA TYR A 11 -6.11 -13.59 -21.67
C TYR A 11 -5.13 -13.59 -20.49
N ASN A 12 -3.82 -13.58 -20.75
CA ASN A 12 -2.87 -13.22 -19.72
C ASN A 12 -3.16 -11.74 -19.45
N LYS A 13 -3.74 -11.42 -18.31
CA LYS A 13 -4.10 -10.06 -17.92
C LYS A 13 -2.92 -9.40 -17.22
N TRP A 14 -2.99 -8.09 -17.02
CA TRP A 14 -2.00 -7.37 -16.24
C TRP A 14 -2.08 -7.74 -14.76
N GLN A 15 -0.94 -7.95 -14.13
CA GLN A 15 -0.81 -8.02 -12.67
C GLN A 15 -0.02 -6.79 -12.21
N LEU A 16 -0.58 -6.02 -11.28
CA LEU A 16 -0.04 -4.75 -10.84
C LEU A 16 0.30 -4.79 -9.35
N TRP A 17 1.47 -4.28 -8.99
CA TRP A 17 1.94 -4.11 -7.61
C TRP A 17 2.36 -2.65 -7.42
N ILE A 18 1.88 -2.05 -6.36
CA ILE A 18 2.04 -0.62 -6.08
C ILE A 18 2.56 -0.47 -4.67
N ASP A 19 3.60 0.32 -4.49
CA ASP A 19 4.10 0.74 -3.19
C ASP A 19 4.09 2.27 -3.12
N CYS A 20 3.15 2.82 -2.35
CA CYS A 20 3.02 4.26 -2.15
C CYS A 20 3.82 4.69 -0.93
N GLY A 21 5.01 5.25 -1.18
CA GLY A 21 5.86 5.90 -0.17
C GLY A 21 5.54 7.38 0.01
N GLY A 22 6.25 8.04 0.93
CA GLY A 22 6.12 9.48 1.16
C GLY A 22 6.63 10.34 0.00
N THR A 23 7.79 10.00 -0.58
CA THR A 23 8.38 10.78 -1.69
C THR A 23 8.06 10.21 -3.06
N PHE A 24 8.09 8.88 -3.19
CA PHE A 24 7.88 8.20 -4.46
C PHE A 24 6.84 7.09 -4.33
N THR A 25 6.11 6.88 -5.41
CA THR A 25 5.25 5.72 -5.64
C THR A 25 5.89 4.83 -6.69
N ASP A 26 6.15 3.58 -6.33
CA ASP A 26 6.67 2.56 -7.22
C ASP A 26 5.51 1.72 -7.77
N VAL A 27 5.41 1.62 -9.10
CA VAL A 27 4.39 0.84 -9.79
C VAL A 27 5.07 -0.20 -10.66
N ILE A 28 4.82 -1.47 -10.36
CA ILE A 28 5.35 -2.62 -11.08
C ILE A 28 4.19 -3.33 -11.77
N GLY A 29 4.31 -3.57 -13.07
CA GLY A 29 3.34 -4.33 -13.84
C GLY A 29 3.99 -5.54 -14.50
N LYS A 30 3.33 -6.69 -14.40
CA LYS A 30 3.57 -7.83 -15.27
C LYS A 30 2.51 -7.83 -16.36
N SER A 31 2.95 -7.70 -17.60
CA SER A 31 2.11 -7.63 -18.78
C SER A 31 1.57 -9.02 -19.20
N PRO A 32 0.58 -9.06 -20.11
CA PRO A 32 0.10 -10.28 -20.74
C PRO A 32 1.19 -11.20 -21.31
N ASP A 33 2.22 -10.62 -21.92
CA ASP A 33 3.38 -11.31 -22.48
C ASP A 33 4.43 -11.70 -21.41
N SER A 34 4.07 -11.61 -20.13
CA SER A 34 4.93 -11.89 -18.98
C SER A 34 6.16 -10.98 -18.84
N LYS A 35 6.17 -9.83 -19.51
CA LYS A 35 7.19 -8.80 -19.34
C LYS A 35 6.92 -8.02 -18.05
N VAL A 36 7.98 -7.80 -17.26
CA VAL A 36 7.90 -6.95 -16.06
C VAL A 36 8.38 -5.55 -16.42
N ILE A 37 7.59 -4.56 -16.04
CA ILE A 37 7.84 -3.14 -16.32
C ILE A 37 7.64 -2.37 -15.02
N SER A 38 8.53 -1.43 -14.73
CA SER A 38 8.43 -0.55 -13.57
C SER A 38 8.27 0.91 -13.97
N ARG A 39 7.62 1.67 -13.09
CA ARG A 39 7.54 3.13 -13.09
C ARG A 39 7.78 3.62 -11.66
N LYS A 40 8.45 4.75 -11.55
CA LYS A 40 8.66 5.48 -10.30
C LYS A 40 8.15 6.89 -10.53
N LEU A 41 7.16 7.29 -9.74
CA LEU A 41 6.54 8.60 -9.81
C LEU A 41 6.76 9.31 -8.50
N LEU A 42 6.76 10.65 -8.50
CA LEU A 42 6.64 11.40 -7.26
C LEU A 42 5.28 11.06 -6.64
N SER A 43 5.23 10.83 -5.33
CA SER A 43 3.96 10.54 -4.65
C SER A 43 3.00 11.72 -4.74
N GLU A 44 3.54 12.94 -4.76
CA GLU A 44 2.79 14.19 -4.96
C GLU A 44 3.38 14.98 -6.12
N ASN A 45 2.60 15.16 -7.19
CA ASN A 45 2.90 16.08 -8.29
C ASN A 45 1.59 16.60 -8.93
N PRO A 46 0.84 17.47 -8.22
CA PRO A 46 -0.52 17.86 -8.60
C PRO A 46 -0.62 18.57 -9.96
N GLU A 47 0.49 19.15 -10.44
CA GLU A 47 0.56 19.81 -11.74
C GLU A 47 0.52 18.82 -12.92
N GLU A 48 0.97 17.58 -12.71
CA GLU A 48 0.99 16.54 -13.75
C GLU A 48 -0.11 15.49 -13.57
N TYR A 49 -0.40 15.09 -12.33
CA TYR A 49 -1.38 14.05 -12.03
C TYR A 49 -1.95 14.19 -10.63
N LYS A 50 -3.20 13.75 -10.46
CA LYS A 50 -3.90 13.77 -9.17
C LYS A 50 -3.45 12.66 -8.22
N ASP A 51 -3.04 11.52 -8.76
CA ASP A 51 -2.70 10.32 -8.00
C ASP A 51 -1.61 9.54 -8.73
N ALA A 52 -0.47 9.35 -8.05
CA ALA A 52 0.70 8.70 -8.62
C ALA A 52 0.49 7.21 -8.95
N ALA A 53 -0.32 6.51 -8.16
CA ALA A 53 -0.64 5.10 -8.38
C ALA A 53 -1.49 4.95 -9.65
N ILE A 54 -2.54 5.76 -9.79
CA ILE A 54 -3.38 5.80 -10.99
C ILE A 54 -2.56 6.18 -12.21
N GLN A 55 -1.69 7.19 -12.10
CA GLN A 55 -0.85 7.60 -13.23
C GLN A 55 0.12 6.48 -13.65
N GLY A 56 0.78 5.81 -12.70
CA GLY A 56 1.65 4.68 -13.04
C GLY A 56 0.91 3.51 -13.69
N ILE A 57 -0.33 3.24 -13.30
CA ILE A 57 -1.20 2.28 -14.00
C ILE A 57 -1.45 2.73 -15.44
N ARG A 58 -1.79 4.01 -15.67
CA ARG A 58 -2.00 4.56 -17.01
C ARG A 58 -0.76 4.41 -17.88
N ASP A 59 0.42 4.74 -17.36
CA ASP A 59 1.69 4.62 -18.07
C ASP A 59 1.97 3.17 -18.50
N LEU A 60 1.70 2.20 -17.62
CA LEU A 60 1.90 0.78 -17.91
C LEU A 60 0.93 0.25 -18.97
N LEU A 61 -0.33 0.70 -18.94
CA LEU A 61 -1.33 0.35 -19.93
C LEU A 61 -1.28 1.23 -21.19
N SER A 62 -0.36 2.20 -21.26
CA SER A 62 -0.23 3.17 -22.35
C SER A 62 -1.53 3.94 -22.62
N LEU A 63 -2.17 4.42 -21.55
CA LEU A 63 -3.42 5.18 -21.58
C LEU A 63 -3.16 6.68 -21.54
N GLY A 64 -3.99 7.46 -22.23
CA GLY A 64 -4.04 8.91 -22.08
C GLY A 64 -4.69 9.35 -20.77
N ALA A 65 -4.64 10.65 -20.48
CA ALA A 65 -5.15 11.22 -19.22
C ALA A 65 -6.65 10.99 -19.00
N SER A 66 -7.44 11.04 -20.08
CA SER A 66 -8.91 10.94 -20.04
C SER A 66 -9.45 9.53 -20.31
N ASP A 67 -8.57 8.57 -20.63
CA ASP A 67 -9.01 7.21 -20.96
C ASP A 67 -9.55 6.50 -19.72
N ASN A 68 -10.54 5.62 -19.90
CA ASN A 68 -10.94 4.73 -18.83
C ASN A 68 -9.94 3.59 -18.68
N ILE A 69 -9.61 3.21 -17.45
CA ILE A 69 -8.77 2.04 -17.19
C ILE A 69 -9.58 0.77 -17.51
N PRO A 70 -9.17 -0.05 -18.49
CA PRO A 70 -9.92 -1.23 -18.90
C PRO A 70 -9.72 -2.37 -17.89
N MET A 71 -10.58 -2.40 -16.86
CA MET A 71 -10.49 -3.37 -15.75
C MET A 71 -10.62 -4.83 -16.21
N ASP A 72 -11.23 -5.08 -17.37
CA ASP A 72 -11.28 -6.39 -18.00
C ASP A 72 -9.88 -6.93 -18.38
N ARG A 73 -8.90 -6.03 -18.58
CA ARG A 73 -7.49 -6.35 -18.88
C ARG A 73 -6.60 -6.51 -17.66
N VAL A 74 -7.12 -6.26 -16.45
CA VAL A 74 -6.36 -6.35 -15.20
C VAL A 74 -6.82 -7.59 -14.43
N GLU A 75 -5.86 -8.41 -14.00
CA GLU A 75 -6.09 -9.60 -13.19
C GLU A 75 -6.18 -9.24 -11.71
N SER A 76 -5.22 -8.45 -11.24
CA SER A 76 -5.07 -8.10 -9.85
C SER A 76 -4.29 -6.81 -9.70
N ILE A 77 -4.68 -6.04 -8.70
CA ILE A 77 -3.92 -4.89 -8.20
C ILE A 77 -3.62 -5.17 -6.73
N LYS A 78 -2.35 -5.09 -6.36
CA LYS A 78 -1.89 -5.19 -4.97
C LYS A 78 -1.24 -3.87 -4.61
N MET A 79 -1.71 -3.24 -3.55
CA MET A 79 -1.20 -1.96 -3.10
C MET A 79 -0.72 -2.08 -1.65
N GLY A 80 0.55 -1.75 -1.45
CA GLY A 80 1.12 -1.43 -0.15
C GLY A 80 1.29 0.09 -0.04
N THR A 81 1.24 0.62 1.16
CA THR A 81 1.55 2.02 1.42
C THR A 81 2.22 2.17 2.76
N THR A 82 3.10 3.16 2.88
CA THR A 82 3.72 3.56 4.15
C THR A 82 3.03 4.76 4.79
N VAL A 83 1.99 5.34 4.16
CA VAL A 83 1.29 6.55 4.65
C VAL A 83 0.79 6.36 6.09
N ALA A 84 0.13 5.23 6.39
CA ALA A 84 -0.40 4.99 7.73
C ALA A 84 0.71 4.86 8.80
N THR A 85 1.84 4.26 8.43
CA THR A 85 2.98 4.10 9.34
C THR A 85 3.68 5.44 9.57
N ASN A 86 3.83 6.26 8.53
CA ASN A 86 4.42 7.59 8.65
C ASN A 86 3.51 8.51 9.47
N ALA A 87 2.20 8.52 9.20
CA ALA A 87 1.22 9.25 9.99
C ALA A 87 1.29 8.89 11.49
N LEU A 88 1.49 7.61 11.82
CA LEU A 88 1.71 7.16 13.19
C LEU A 88 3.03 7.69 13.78
N LEU A 89 4.12 7.66 13.03
CA LEU A 89 5.44 8.14 13.48
C LEU A 89 5.51 9.67 13.61
N GLU A 90 4.81 10.39 12.73
CA GLU A 90 4.78 11.86 12.65
C GLU A 90 3.65 12.47 13.51
N ARG A 91 2.82 11.64 14.15
CA ARG A 91 1.64 12.04 14.93
C ARG A 91 0.61 12.81 14.13
N GLU A 92 0.56 12.57 12.82
CA GLU A 92 -0.40 13.17 11.91
C GLU A 92 -1.66 12.29 11.84
N GLY A 93 -2.40 12.27 12.94
CA GLY A 93 -3.67 11.55 13.06
C GLY A 93 -4.82 12.47 13.45
N GLU A 94 -6.04 11.98 13.28
CA GLU A 94 -7.23 12.68 13.75
C GLU A 94 -7.40 12.58 15.27
N ARG A 95 -8.06 13.58 15.87
CA ARG A 95 -8.36 13.55 17.31
C ARG A 95 -9.33 12.41 17.63
N THR A 96 -8.90 11.50 18.49
CA THR A 96 -9.69 10.32 18.91
C THR A 96 -9.98 10.32 20.41
N LEU A 97 -10.95 9.50 20.82
CA LEU A 97 -11.37 9.29 22.21
C LEU A 97 -11.37 7.78 22.50
N LEU A 98 -10.91 7.38 23.68
CA LEU A 98 -11.01 6.01 24.17
C LEU A 98 -12.21 5.88 25.12
N ALA A 99 -13.22 5.10 24.70
CA ALA A 99 -14.32 4.68 25.58
C ALA A 99 -13.98 3.32 26.21
N ILE A 100 -13.95 3.26 27.54
CA ILE A 100 -13.49 2.06 28.26
C ILE A 100 -14.31 1.81 29.53
N THR A 101 -14.32 0.56 29.99
CA THR A 101 -14.95 0.15 31.25
C THR A 101 -14.39 0.93 32.44
N LYS A 102 -15.28 1.40 33.32
CA LYS A 102 -14.90 2.08 34.57
C LYS A 102 -13.89 1.24 35.35
N GLY A 103 -12.76 1.86 35.73
CA GLY A 103 -11.66 1.21 36.43
C GLY A 103 -10.49 0.77 35.55
N PHE A 104 -10.59 0.88 34.21
CA PHE A 104 -9.53 0.45 33.27
C PHE A 104 -8.86 1.62 32.51
N GLY A 105 -9.00 2.86 32.98
CA GLY A 105 -8.50 4.06 32.28
C GLY A 105 -7.00 4.03 31.96
N ASP A 106 -6.19 3.35 32.76
CA ASP A 106 -4.73 3.31 32.61
C ASP A 106 -4.23 2.13 31.77
N ILE A 107 -5.10 1.32 31.15
CA ILE A 107 -4.70 0.06 30.52
C ILE A 107 -3.67 0.24 29.39
N LEU A 108 -3.77 1.33 28.61
CA LEU A 108 -2.82 1.62 27.53
C LEU A 108 -1.44 2.02 28.07
N ARG A 109 -1.39 2.67 29.23
CA ARG A 109 -0.15 3.03 29.92
C ARG A 109 0.51 1.82 30.57
N ILE A 110 -0.29 0.93 31.18
CA ILE A 110 0.19 -0.32 31.79
C ILE A 110 0.69 -1.29 30.70
N GLY A 111 0.02 -1.31 29.56
CA GLY A 111 0.33 -2.20 28.44
C GLY A 111 0.32 -3.67 28.86
N TYR A 112 1.25 -4.45 28.31
CA TYR A 112 1.39 -5.88 28.61
C TYR A 112 2.30 -6.19 29.80
N GLN A 113 2.77 -5.15 30.52
CA GLN A 113 3.80 -5.27 31.56
C GLN A 113 5.06 -6.04 31.12
N GLN A 114 5.34 -6.07 29.81
CA GLN A 114 6.53 -6.73 29.29
C GLN A 114 7.77 -6.00 29.82
N ARG A 115 8.62 -6.71 30.57
CA ARG A 115 9.86 -6.15 31.14
C ARG A 115 11.07 -6.72 30.42
N PRO A 116 11.67 -5.99 29.45
CA PRO A 116 12.90 -6.42 28.80
C PRO A 116 14.04 -6.66 29.81
N LYS A 117 14.05 -5.89 30.91
CA LYS A 117 14.97 -6.03 32.04
C LYS A 117 14.18 -6.29 33.32
N ILE A 118 13.93 -7.58 33.65
CA ILE A 118 13.04 -7.97 34.75
C ILE A 118 13.45 -7.43 36.13
N PHE A 119 14.75 -7.18 36.35
CA PHE A 119 15.32 -6.70 37.61
C PHE A 119 15.60 -5.18 37.64
N ALA A 120 15.25 -4.43 36.59
CA ALA A 120 15.40 -2.98 36.63
C ALA A 120 14.43 -2.38 37.67
N LEU A 121 14.98 -1.65 38.65
CA LEU A 121 14.21 -0.93 39.66
C LEU A 121 13.52 0.32 39.07
N ASP A 122 14.20 0.97 38.13
CA ASP A 122 13.69 2.10 37.38
C ASP A 122 13.14 1.63 36.03
N ILE A 123 11.83 1.73 35.85
CA ILE A 123 11.11 1.25 34.66
C ILE A 123 10.93 2.42 33.70
N GLN A 124 11.72 2.39 32.64
CA GLN A 124 11.59 3.34 31.54
C GLN A 124 10.48 2.87 30.60
N LEU A 125 9.33 3.55 30.64
CA LEU A 125 8.28 3.34 29.65
C LEU A 125 8.73 3.97 28.32
N PRO A 126 8.39 3.36 27.17
CA PRO A 126 8.53 4.04 25.89
C PRO A 126 7.77 5.37 25.96
N ASP A 127 8.31 6.40 25.32
CA ASP A 127 7.53 7.59 25.07
C ASP A 127 6.25 7.18 24.33
N MET A 128 5.10 7.66 24.79
CA MET A 128 3.86 7.42 24.05
C MET A 128 4.05 7.97 22.65
N LEU A 129 3.83 7.12 21.63
CA LEU A 129 3.89 7.51 20.22
C LEU A 129 2.94 8.66 19.94
#